data_AF-A0A2V8VMD5-F1
#
_entry.id   AF-A0A2V8VMD5-F1
#
_cell.length_a   1.000
_cell.length_b   1.000
_cell.length_c   1.000
_cell.angle_alpha   90.00
_cell.angle_beta   90.00
_cell.angle_gamma   90.00
#
_symmetry.space_group_name_H-M   'P 1'
#
loop_
_entity.id
_entity.type
_entity.pdbx_description
1 polymer ?
#
loop_
_entity_poly.entity_id
_entity_poly.type
_entity_poly.pdbx_seq_one_letter_code
_entity_poly.pdbx_strand_id
1 'polypeptide(L)' 'MVLRVLKRLLAGGERVDYSKVGRNDPCPCGSGAKFKNCCIEKVEKKMRAERDARLFGSRKG' A
#
# COMPACT_ATOMS: atom_id res chain seq x y z
N MET A 1 -24.38 19.29 -3.42
CA MET A 1 -23.96 18.53 -2.22
C MET A 1 -24.36 17.06 -2.29
N VAL A 2 -25.54 16.74 -2.85
CA VAL A 2 -26.05 15.36 -3.08
C VAL A 2 -25.04 14.45 -3.81
N LEU A 3 -24.37 14.93 -4.86
CA LEU A 3 -23.32 14.20 -5.60
C LEU A 3 -22.09 13.83 -4.75
N ARG A 4 -21.74 14.62 -3.73
CA ARG A 4 -20.60 14.31 -2.82
C ARG A 4 -20.97 13.24 -1.80
N VAL A 5 -22.24 13.19 -1.39
CA VAL A 5 -22.77 12.19 -0.44
C VAL A 5 -22.87 10.82 -1.12
N LEU A 6 -23.37 10.76 -2.36
CA LEU A 6 -23.46 9.52 -3.14
C LEU A 6 -22.09 8.86 -3.37
N LYS A 7 -21.04 9.67 -3.56
CA LYS A 7 -19.66 9.20 -3.78
C LYS A 7 -19.00 8.60 -2.53
N ARG A 8 -19.49 8.92 -1.32
CA ARG A 8 -18.98 8.39 -0.05
C ARG A 8 -19.58 7.03 0.32
N LEU A 9 -20.84 6.78 -0.06
CA LEU A 9 -21.56 5.55 0.29
C LEU A 9 -21.12 4.32 -0.53
N LEU A 10 -20.45 4.54 -1.66
CA LEU A 10 -19.94 3.47 -2.53
C LEU A 10 -18.45 3.14 -2.29
N ALA A 11 -17.78 3.83 -1.35
CA ALA A 11 -16.35 3.65 -1.06
C ALA A 11 -16.06 2.48 -0.10
N GLY A 12 -16.75 1.35 -0.29
CA GLY A 12 -16.57 0.12 0.49
C GLY A 12 -15.25 -0.58 0.11
N GLY A 13 -14.18 -0.30 0.85
CA GLY A 13 -12.92 -1.03 0.75
C GLY A 13 -12.96 -2.31 1.58
N GLU A 14 -13.21 -3.44 0.93
CA GLU A 14 -13.03 -4.77 1.51
C GLU A 14 -11.60 -4.90 2.08
N ARG A 15 -11.46 -5.22 3.38
CA ARG A 15 -10.15 -5.52 3.96
C ARG A 15 -9.75 -6.91 3.50
N VAL A 16 -8.91 -6.95 2.48
CA VAL A 16 -8.35 -8.19 1.96
C VAL A 16 -7.46 -8.84 3.03
N ASP A 17 -7.77 -10.08 3.43
CA ASP A 17 -6.91 -10.88 4.29
C ASP A 17 -5.65 -11.31 3.52
N TYR A 18 -4.48 -10.90 4.02
CA TYR A 18 -3.18 -11.23 3.40
C TYR A 18 -2.46 -12.37 4.13
N SER A 19 -3.11 -13.01 5.10
CA SER A 19 -2.49 -13.96 6.03
C SER A 19 -2.08 -15.27 5.36
N LYS A 20 -2.75 -15.63 4.25
CA LYS A 20 -2.52 -16.88 3.50
C LYS A 20 -1.98 -16.65 2.08
N VAL A 21 -1.64 -15.42 1.71
CA VAL A 21 -1.18 -15.10 0.35
C VAL A 21 0.31 -15.43 0.21
N GLY A 22 0.65 -16.35 -0.68
CA GLY A 22 2.03 -16.68 -0.97
C GLY A 22 2.77 -15.53 -1.66
N ARG A 23 4.08 -15.43 -1.43
CA ARG A 23 4.91 -14.33 -1.97
C ARG A 23 4.86 -14.21 -3.50
N ASN A 24 4.69 -15.32 -4.21
CA ASN A 24 4.66 -15.35 -5.68
C ASN A 24 3.25 -15.27 -6.27
N ASP A 25 2.20 -15.35 -5.44
CA ASP A 25 0.81 -15.30 -5.90
C ASP A 25 0.43 -13.90 -6.38
N PRO A 26 -0.58 -13.79 -7.27
CA PRO A 26 -1.13 -12.48 -7.64
C PRO A 26 -1.64 -11.74 -6.41
N CYS A 27 -1.34 -10.44 -6.31
CA CYS A 27 -1.76 -9.61 -5.19
C CYS A 27 -3.29 -9.47 -5.17
N PRO A 28 -3.97 -9.81 -4.06
CA PRO A 28 -5.42 -9.69 -3.96
C PRO A 28 -5.89 -8.23 -3.80
N CYS A 29 -4.94 -7.28 -3.78
CA CYS A 29 -5.19 -5.84 -3.84
C CYS A 29 -5.65 -5.34 -5.23
N GLY A 30 -5.77 -6.21 -6.23
CA GLY A 30 -6.21 -5.85 -7.59
C GLY A 30 -5.12 -5.20 -8.46
N SER A 31 -3.85 -5.28 -8.08
CA SER A 31 -2.75 -4.65 -8.84
C SER A 31 -2.25 -5.48 -10.03
N GLY A 32 -2.61 -6.76 -10.12
CA GLY A 32 -2.10 -7.69 -11.13
C GLY A 32 -0.63 -8.11 -10.95
N ALA A 33 0.09 -7.53 -9.98
CA ALA A 33 1.48 -7.87 -9.68
C ALA A 33 1.58 -9.01 -8.66
N LYS A 34 2.74 -9.68 -8.60
CA LYS A 34 3.04 -10.66 -7.55
C LYS A 34 3.00 -10.00 -6.17
N PHE A 35 2.49 -10.72 -5.16
CA PHE A 35 2.29 -10.18 -3.81
C PHE A 35 3.58 -9.59 -3.21
N LYS A 36 4.71 -10.28 -3.42
CA LYS A 36 6.04 -9.79 -3.02
C LYS A 36 6.43 -8.46 -3.66
N ASN A 37 6.07 -8.23 -4.92
CA ASN A 37 6.39 -7.00 -5.68
C ASN A 37 5.26 -5.95 -5.60
N CYS A 38 4.29 -6.14 -4.72
CA CYS A 38 3.18 -5.20 -4.57
C CYS A 38 3.05 -4.75 -3.12
N CYS A 39 2.21 -5.40 -2.32
CA CYS A 39 1.97 -4.93 -0.96
C CYS A 39 3.19 -5.11 -0.06
N ILE A 40 3.96 -6.20 -0.22
CA ILE A 40 5.19 -6.43 0.56
C ILE A 40 6.27 -5.42 0.16
N GLU A 41 6.59 -5.31 -1.13
CA GLU A 41 7.59 -4.35 -1.62
C GLU A 41 7.27 -2.90 -1.26
N LYS A 42 5.98 -2.50 -1.27
CA LYS A 42 5.57 -1.16 -0.82
C LYS A 42 5.93 -0.91 0.65
N VAL A 43 5.76 -1.90 1.52
CA VAL A 43 6.15 -1.81 2.94
C VAL A 43 7.68 -1.72 3.05
N GLU A 44 8.41 -2.59 2.36
CA GLU A 44 9.89 -2.59 2.38
C GLU A 44 10.48 -1.29 1.85
N LYS A 45 9.96 -0.78 0.72
CA LYS A 45 10.37 0.51 0.14
C LYS A 45 10.06 1.66 1.07
N LYS A 46 8.90 1.65 1.74
CA LYS A 46 8.54 2.68 2.72
C LYS A 46 9.51 2.69 3.89
N MET A 47 9.80 1.53 4.47
CA MET A 47 10.76 1.40 5.58
C MET A 47 12.19 1.78 5.17
N ARG A 48 12.60 1.44 3.94
CA ARG A 48 13.89 1.86 3.39
C ARG A 48 13.95 3.37 3.18
N ALA A 49 12.92 3.95 2.56
CA ALA A 49 12.83 5.39 2.37
C ALA A 49 12.82 6.15 3.71
N GLU A 50 12.14 5.62 4.74
CA GLU A 50 12.15 6.18 6.09
C GLU A 50 13.53 6.07 6.75
N ARG A 51 14.23 4.94 6.59
CA ARG A 51 15.61 4.76 7.08
C ARG A 51 16.56 5.73 6.39
N ASP A 52 16.48 5.82 5.06
CA ASP A 52 17.30 6.73 4.25
C ASP A 52 16.98 8.19 4.60
N ALA A 53 15.71 8.52 4.87
CA ALA A 53 15.30 9.84 5.37
C ALA A 53 15.86 10.14 6.77
N ARG A 54 15.96 9.16 7.67
CA ARG A 54 16.59 9.34 8.99
C ARG A 54 18.10 9.53 8.88
N LEU A 55 18.76 8.83 7.96
CA LEU A 55 20.20 8.89 7.75
C LEU A 55 20.63 10.17 7.01
N PHE A 56 19.89 10.57 5.98
CA PHE A 56 20.27 11.65 5.06
C PHE A 56 19.38 12.90 5.12
N GLY A 57 18.20 12.83 5.77
CA GLY A 57 17.21 13.91 5.81
C GLY A 57 17.42 14.99 6.89
N SER A 58 18.44 14.86 7.75
CA SER A 58 18.79 15.86 8.78
C SER A 58 19.63 17.03 8.27
N ARG A 59 19.86 17.17 6.95
CA ARG A 59 20.46 18.37 6.35
C ARG A 59 19.39 19.19 5.64
N LYS A 60 18.46 19.73 6.42
CA LYS A 60 17.70 20.92 6.02
C LYS A 60 18.13 22.06 6.94
N GLY A 61 19.03 22.90 6.44
CA GLY A 61 19.36 24.23 6.97
C GLY A 61 20.17 24.23 8.24
#